data_AF-A0A212J937-F1
#
_entry.id   AF-A0A212J937-F1
#
_cell.length_a   1.000
_cell.length_b   1.000
_cell.length_c   1.000
_cell.angle_alpha   90.00
_cell.angle_beta   90.00
_cell.angle_gamma   90.00
#
_symmetry.space_group_name_H-M   'P 1'
#
loop_
_entity.id
_entity.type
_entity.pdbx_description
1 polymer ?
#
loop_
_entity_poly.entity_id
_entity_poly.type
_entity_poly.pdbx_seq_one_letter_code
_entity_poly.pdbx_strand_id
1 'polypeptide(L)'
;MQKTFNLGIIVLAPLFFFVCSVHGQTKEDKFIGKWLSKDKMTIEVYKTGKSFSIKQLESSKSKDIKNNGKNVAKNILETSKGEFKGISIDLTNGKEYQSIWVVGDDGKRITFKLKWGLIWYSEDWTRL
;
A
#
# COMPACT_ATOMS: atom_id res chain seq x y z
N MET A 1 55.02 -40.11 -38.93
CA MET A 1 54.25 -40.31 -37.68
C MET A 1 53.55 -39.00 -37.32
N GLN A 2 52.24 -38.93 -37.59
CA GLN A 2 51.36 -37.83 -37.19
C GLN A 2 51.07 -37.91 -35.68
N LYS A 3 51.13 -36.77 -34.98
CA LYS A 3 50.38 -36.55 -33.73
C LYS A 3 49.79 -35.14 -33.74
N THR A 4 48.57 -35.09 -34.29
CA THR A 4 47.39 -34.34 -33.82
C THR A 4 47.60 -33.00 -33.12
N PHE A 5 47.26 -31.94 -33.84
CA PHE A 5 46.81 -30.65 -33.32
C PHE A 5 45.56 -30.85 -32.45
N ASN A 6 45.61 -30.38 -31.20
CA ASN A 6 44.40 -30.15 -30.41
C ASN A 6 44.16 -28.63 -30.33
N LEU A 7 43.24 -28.17 -31.17
CA LEU A 7 42.54 -26.90 -31.01
C LEU A 7 41.80 -26.93 -29.66
N GLY A 8 42.32 -26.24 -28.66
CA GLY A 8 41.56 -25.90 -27.46
C GLY A 8 40.48 -24.89 -27.82
N ILE A 9 39.27 -25.39 -28.09
CA ILE A 9 38.07 -24.60 -28.34
C ILE A 9 37.79 -23.73 -27.11
N ILE A 10 37.84 -22.40 -27.30
CA ILE A 10 37.33 -21.41 -26.37
C ILE A 10 35.80 -21.56 -26.35
N VAL A 11 35.26 -22.17 -25.29
CA VAL A 11 33.81 -22.20 -25.06
C VAL A 11 33.42 -20.98 -24.24
N LEU A 12 32.92 -19.99 -24.97
CA LEU A 12 32.17 -18.85 -24.48
C LEU A 12 30.74 -19.30 -24.14
N ALA A 13 30.28 -19.14 -22.90
CA ALA A 13 28.95 -18.59 -22.58
C ALA A 13 28.61 -18.71 -21.07
N PRO A 14 27.91 -17.71 -20.51
CA PRO A 14 27.78 -17.45 -19.08
C PRO A 14 26.55 -18.13 -18.49
N LEU A 15 26.68 -18.82 -17.36
CA LEU A 15 25.54 -19.43 -16.67
C LEU A 15 25.27 -18.73 -15.34
N PHE A 16 24.31 -17.82 -15.44
CA PHE A 16 23.27 -17.57 -14.47
C PHE A 16 23.72 -17.06 -13.09
N PHE A 17 23.84 -15.74 -13.02
CA PHE A 17 23.43 -14.98 -11.85
C PHE A 17 21.97 -15.33 -11.50
N PHE A 18 21.79 -16.39 -10.72
CA PHE A 18 20.54 -16.63 -10.00
C PHE A 18 20.49 -15.68 -8.80
N VAL A 19 20.43 -14.37 -9.08
CA VAL A 19 19.96 -13.41 -8.10
C VAL A 19 18.46 -13.66 -8.03
N CYS A 20 18.05 -14.58 -7.16
CA CYS A 20 16.71 -14.59 -6.61
C CYS A 20 16.47 -13.16 -6.14
N SER A 21 15.79 -12.38 -6.97
CA SER A 21 15.28 -11.09 -6.58
C SER A 21 14.16 -11.43 -5.62
N VAL A 22 14.54 -11.64 -4.36
CA VAL A 22 13.66 -11.46 -3.21
C VAL A 22 13.25 -10.00 -3.31
N HIS A 23 12.25 -9.73 -4.14
CA HIS A 23 11.53 -8.48 -4.16
C HIS A 23 10.81 -8.47 -2.82
N GLY A 24 11.55 -8.08 -1.77
CA GLY A 24 10.97 -7.75 -0.50
C GLY A 24 9.97 -6.66 -0.80
N GLN A 25 8.68 -7.00 -0.68
CA GLN A 25 7.59 -6.05 -0.89
C GLN A 25 7.93 -4.77 -0.15
N THR A 26 7.94 -3.67 -0.89
CA THR A 26 8.19 -2.36 -0.30
C THR A 26 7.05 -2.03 0.68
N LYS A 27 7.29 -1.13 1.62
CA LYS A 27 6.22 -0.69 2.52
C LYS A 27 5.08 0.00 1.75
N GLU A 28 5.35 0.59 0.57
CA GLU A 28 4.32 1.03 -0.38
C GLU A 28 3.45 -0.13 -0.87
N ASP A 29 4.05 -1.24 -1.29
CA ASP A 29 3.31 -2.44 -1.75
C ASP A 29 2.43 -3.01 -0.63
N LYS A 30 2.93 -2.92 0.61
CA LYS A 30 2.17 -3.31 1.80
C LYS A 30 1.06 -2.32 2.16
N PHE A 31 1.10 -1.07 1.69
CA PHE A 31 0.06 -0.07 1.93
C PHE A 31 -1.09 -0.17 0.91
N ILE A 32 -0.77 -0.32 -0.38
CA ILE A 32 -1.73 -0.50 -1.47
C ILE A 32 -2.52 -1.79 -1.25
N GLY A 33 -3.85 -1.76 -1.45
CA GLY A 33 -4.71 -2.94 -1.42
C GLY A 33 -6.02 -2.70 -0.69
N LYS A 34 -6.75 -3.80 -0.43
CA LYS A 34 -8.03 -3.76 0.28
C LYS A 34 -7.83 -3.94 1.77
N TRP A 35 -8.58 -3.17 2.54
CA TRP A 35 -8.54 -3.17 3.99
C TRP A 35 -9.94 -3.13 4.57
N LEU A 36 -10.09 -3.75 5.72
CA LEU A 36 -11.28 -3.72 6.54
C LEU A 36 -11.03 -2.81 7.74
N SER A 37 -11.80 -1.73 7.84
CA SER A 37 -11.80 -0.86 9.01
C SER A 37 -12.49 -1.53 10.21
N LYS A 38 -12.31 -0.95 11.40
CA LYS A 38 -12.96 -1.42 12.64
C LYS A 38 -14.47 -1.49 12.53
N ASP A 39 -15.07 -0.55 11.78
CA ASP A 39 -16.51 -0.47 11.52
C ASP A 39 -17.01 -1.45 10.43
N LYS A 40 -16.17 -2.39 10.01
CA LYS A 40 -16.44 -3.33 8.90
C LYS A 40 -16.77 -2.62 7.58
N MET A 41 -16.15 -1.47 7.35
CA MET A 41 -16.14 -0.83 6.03
C MET A 41 -14.93 -1.32 5.27
N THR A 42 -15.15 -1.79 4.04
CA THR A 42 -14.09 -2.19 3.11
C THR A 42 -13.63 -0.98 2.34
N ILE A 43 -12.33 -0.69 2.40
CA ILE A 43 -11.68 0.40 1.67
C ILE A 43 -10.58 -0.15 0.76
N GLU A 44 -10.25 0.59 -0.28
CA GLU A 44 -9.14 0.29 -1.20
C GLU A 44 -8.17 1.46 -1.24
N VAL A 45 -6.92 1.19 -0.90
CA VAL A 45 -5.79 2.08 -1.08
C VAL A 45 -5.20 1.83 -2.46
N TYR A 46 -5.09 2.86 -3.29
CA TYR A 46 -4.54 2.77 -4.64
C TYR A 46 -3.65 3.97 -4.97
N LYS A 47 -2.69 3.76 -5.87
CA LYS A 47 -1.74 4.80 -6.29
C LYS A 47 -2.40 5.76 -7.29
N THR A 48 -2.20 7.05 -7.11
CA THR A 48 -2.65 8.13 -7.98
C THR A 48 -1.46 9.05 -8.28
N GLY A 49 -0.80 8.83 -9.41
CA GLY A 49 0.45 9.51 -9.74
C GLY A 49 1.54 9.22 -8.71
N LYS A 50 2.03 10.27 -8.04
CA LYS A 50 3.05 10.18 -6.97
C LYS A 50 2.47 10.03 -5.56
N SER A 51 1.15 9.99 -5.43
CA SER A 51 0.45 9.92 -4.14
C SER A 51 -0.44 8.67 -4.08
N PHE A 52 -1.10 8.46 -2.95
CA PHE A 52 -2.14 7.46 -2.79
C PHE A 52 -3.48 8.12 -2.50
N SER A 53 -4.54 7.38 -2.83
CA SER A 53 -5.93 7.72 -2.54
C SER A 53 -6.61 6.52 -1.91
N ILE A 54 -7.69 6.77 -1.18
CA ILE A 54 -8.50 5.71 -0.57
C ILE A 54 -9.94 5.85 -1.03
N LYS A 55 -10.51 4.75 -1.49
CA LYS A 55 -11.91 4.64 -1.92
C LYS A 55 -12.67 3.72 -0.99
N GLN A 56 -13.90 4.09 -0.63
CA GLN A 56 -14.82 3.17 0.04
C GLN A 56 -15.36 2.19 -0.99
N LEU A 57 -15.19 0.89 -0.78
CA LEU A 57 -15.79 -0.14 -1.63
C LEU A 57 -17.15 -0.56 -1.09
N GLU A 58 -17.22 -0.89 0.20
CA GLU A 58 -18.41 -1.43 0.84
C GLU A 58 -18.53 -0.91 2.27
N SER A 59 -19.75 -0.79 2.77
CA SER A 59 -20.02 -0.46 4.17
C SER A 59 -21.12 -1.36 4.73
N SER A 60 -20.94 -1.79 5.98
CA SER A 60 -21.96 -2.50 6.75
C SER A 60 -23.10 -1.59 7.22
N LYS A 61 -22.87 -0.27 7.27
CA LYS A 61 -23.83 0.72 7.76
C LYS A 61 -24.68 1.23 6.61
N SER A 62 -26.01 0.99 6.66
CA SER A 62 -26.97 1.37 5.61
C SER A 62 -26.83 2.84 5.15
N LYS A 63 -26.66 3.78 6.11
CA LYS A 63 -26.48 5.21 5.83
C LYS A 63 -25.24 5.54 4.98
N ASP A 64 -24.23 4.68 5.01
CA ASP A 64 -22.94 4.90 4.36
C ASP A 64 -22.83 4.14 3.02
N ILE A 65 -23.76 3.24 2.68
CA ILE A 65 -23.76 2.49 1.40
C ILE A 65 -23.78 3.45 0.19
N LYS A 66 -24.48 4.58 0.31
CA LYS A 66 -24.52 5.65 -0.72
C LYS A 66 -23.14 6.28 -1.02
N ASN A 67 -22.14 5.99 -0.19
CA ASN A 67 -20.78 6.47 -0.34
C ASN A 67 -19.84 5.43 -0.98
N ASN A 68 -20.31 4.21 -1.24
CA ASN A 68 -19.53 3.21 -1.97
C ASN A 68 -19.11 3.77 -3.34
N GLY A 69 -17.87 3.52 -3.73
CA GLY A 69 -17.23 4.05 -4.92
C GLY A 69 -16.60 5.45 -4.76
N LYS A 70 -16.90 6.18 -3.67
CA LYS A 70 -16.35 7.53 -3.45
C LYS A 70 -14.98 7.49 -2.77
N ASN A 71 -14.16 8.50 -3.08
CA ASN A 71 -12.89 8.72 -2.40
C ASN A 71 -13.13 9.27 -0.99
N VAL A 72 -12.58 8.59 0.01
CA VAL A 72 -12.64 8.94 1.43
C VAL A 72 -11.30 9.48 1.94
N ALA A 73 -10.23 9.34 1.16
CA ALA A 73 -8.98 10.05 1.40
C ALA A 73 -8.20 10.30 0.11
N LYS A 74 -7.35 11.34 0.12
CA LYS A 74 -6.55 11.80 -1.03
C LYS A 74 -5.22 12.41 -0.58
N ASN A 75 -4.34 12.67 -1.55
CA ASN A 75 -3.06 13.34 -1.36
C ASN A 75 -2.19 12.67 -0.29
N ILE A 76 -2.23 11.34 -0.25
CA ILE A 76 -1.50 10.57 0.75
C ILE A 76 -0.07 10.37 0.25
N LEU A 77 0.90 10.76 1.06
CA LEU A 77 2.33 10.66 0.76
C LEU A 77 3.03 9.90 1.87
N GLU A 78 4.03 9.08 1.52
CA GLU A 78 4.90 8.47 2.52
C GLU A 78 5.78 9.57 3.15
N THR A 79 5.75 9.68 4.48
CA THR A 79 6.56 10.68 5.21
C THR A 79 7.70 10.06 6.00
N SER A 80 7.59 8.78 6.33
CA SER A 80 8.69 7.94 6.82
C SER A 80 8.39 6.50 6.44
N LYS A 81 9.38 5.61 6.54
CA LYS A 81 9.26 4.23 6.06
C LYS A 81 8.05 3.52 6.70
N GLY A 82 6.97 3.35 5.93
CA GLY A 82 5.71 2.75 6.40
C GLY A 82 4.74 3.70 7.11
N GLU A 83 5.01 5.00 7.19
CA GLU A 83 4.09 6.04 7.66
C GLU A 83 3.65 6.91 6.49
N PHE A 84 2.34 7.02 6.30
CA PHE A 84 1.72 7.77 5.22
C PHE A 84 0.85 8.88 5.80
N LYS A 85 0.95 10.11 5.27
CA LYS A 85 0.14 11.26 5.71
C LYS A 85 -0.64 11.84 4.54
N GLY A 86 -1.85 12.27 4.81
CA GLY A 86 -2.74 12.83 3.79
C GLY A 86 -4.02 13.38 4.40
N ILE A 87 -5.06 13.43 3.58
CA ILE A 87 -6.33 14.05 3.92
C ILE A 87 -7.46 13.03 3.85
N SER A 88 -8.18 12.84 4.97
CA SER A 88 -9.47 12.14 4.98
C SER A 88 -10.62 13.11 4.73
N ILE A 89 -11.65 12.63 4.04
CA ILE A 89 -12.83 13.41 3.65
C ILE A 89 -14.05 12.82 4.36
N ASP A 90 -14.74 13.62 5.17
CA ASP A 90 -16.05 13.26 5.69
C ASP A 90 -17.10 13.48 4.59
N LEU A 91 -17.59 12.39 4.01
CA LEU A 91 -18.54 12.42 2.91
C LEU A 91 -19.95 12.91 3.32
N THR A 92 -20.20 13.13 4.60
CA THR A 92 -21.47 13.69 5.10
C THR A 92 -21.54 15.19 4.89
N ASN A 93 -20.42 15.90 5.04
CA ASN A 93 -20.36 17.36 5.06
C ASN A 93 -19.22 17.94 4.22
N GLY A 94 -18.41 17.09 3.57
CA GLY A 94 -17.27 17.48 2.74
C GLY A 94 -16.05 17.99 3.51
N LYS A 95 -16.06 17.93 4.85
CA LYS A 95 -14.92 18.41 5.66
C LYS A 95 -13.71 17.52 5.48
N GLU A 96 -12.56 18.18 5.47
CA GLU A 96 -11.26 17.56 5.30
C GLU A 96 -10.48 17.56 6.61
N TYR A 97 -9.81 16.45 6.89
CA TYR A 97 -9.07 16.22 8.13
C TYR A 97 -7.70 15.65 7.82
N GLN A 98 -6.71 16.09 8.59
CA GLN A 98 -5.38 15.50 8.52
C GLN A 98 -5.41 14.07 9.05
N SER A 99 -4.81 13.16 8.30
CA SER A 99 -4.78 11.73 8.61
C SER A 99 -3.40 11.13 8.45
N ILE A 100 -3.15 10.08 9.23
CA ILE A 100 -1.92 9.30 9.23
C ILE A 100 -2.30 7.81 9.15
N TRP A 101 -1.61 7.06 8.31
CA TRP A 101 -1.72 5.61 8.22
C TRP A 101 -0.34 5.00 8.46
N VAL A 102 -0.22 4.10 9.42
CA VAL A 102 1.02 3.43 9.77
C VAL A 102 0.89 1.94 9.44
N VAL A 103 1.67 1.46 8.48
CA VAL A 103 1.66 0.05 8.04
C VAL A 103 2.53 -0.78 8.96
N GLY A 104 1.92 -1.79 9.59
CA GLY A 104 2.62 -2.78 10.42
C GLY A 104 3.73 -3.51 9.67
N ASP A 105 4.68 -4.09 10.40
CA ASP A 105 5.80 -4.83 9.79
C ASP A 105 5.35 -6.08 9.03
N ASP A 106 4.28 -6.70 9.51
CA ASP A 106 3.61 -7.82 8.87
C ASP A 106 2.90 -7.47 7.56
N GLY A 107 2.64 -6.18 7.30
CA GLY A 107 1.83 -5.72 6.16
C GLY A 107 0.35 -6.15 6.25
N LYS A 108 -0.11 -6.64 7.39
CA LYS A 108 -1.48 -7.13 7.61
C LYS A 108 -2.33 -6.14 8.40
N ARG A 109 -1.71 -5.13 9.01
CA ARG A 109 -2.39 -4.11 9.80
C ARG A 109 -1.99 -2.71 9.37
N ILE A 110 -2.96 -1.80 9.38
CA ILE A 110 -2.74 -0.36 9.34
C ILE A 110 -3.30 0.23 10.62
N THR A 111 -2.52 1.03 11.33
CA THR A 111 -3.06 1.94 12.35
C THR A 111 -3.40 3.27 11.67
N PHE A 112 -4.69 3.57 11.57
CA PHE A 112 -5.22 4.83 11.07
C PHE A 112 -5.38 5.82 12.23
N LYS A 113 -4.95 7.06 12.01
CA LYS A 113 -5.11 8.18 12.93
C LYS A 113 -5.72 9.38 12.20
N LEU A 114 -6.75 9.97 12.80
CA LEU A 114 -7.46 11.14 12.27
C LEU A 114 -7.31 12.30 13.26
N LYS A 115 -6.86 13.45 12.80
CA LYS A 115 -6.81 14.66 13.62
C LYS A 115 -8.15 15.38 13.58
N TRP A 116 -8.79 15.50 14.73
CA TRP A 116 -10.05 16.24 14.88
C TRP A 116 -9.87 17.37 15.89
N GLY A 117 -9.61 18.58 15.40
CA GLY A 117 -9.26 19.71 16.27
C GLY A 117 -7.97 19.45 17.04
N LEU A 118 -8.06 19.46 18.39
CA LEU A 118 -6.93 19.20 19.29
C LEU A 118 -6.78 17.72 19.68
N ILE A 119 -7.69 16.84 19.27
CA ILE A 119 -7.67 15.41 19.60
C ILE A 119 -7.28 14.56 18.39
N TRP A 120 -6.73 13.38 18.67
CA TRP A 120 -6.44 12.35 17.68
C TRP A 120 -7.35 11.15 17.93
N TYR A 121 -8.14 10.79 16.92
CA TYR A 121 -8.81 9.49 16.87
C TYR A 121 -7.87 8.45 16.27
N SER A 122 -7.95 7.20 16.73
CA SER A 122 -7.11 6.11 16.24
C SER A 122 -7.89 4.79 16.17
N GLU A 123 -7.68 4.03 15.10
CA GLU A 123 -8.20 2.68 14.94
C GLU A 123 -7.28 1.81 14.08
N ASP A 124 -7.44 0.50 14.17
CA ASP A 124 -6.69 -0.45 13.35
C ASP A 124 -7.57 -1.03 12.24
N TRP A 125 -6.98 -1.15 11.06
CA TRP A 125 -7.55 -1.77 9.88
C TRP A 125 -6.79 -3.06 9.58
N THR A 126 -7.53 -4.08 9.16
CA THR A 126 -6.98 -5.40 8.81
C THR A 126 -6.97 -5.59 7.31
N ARG A 127 -5.89 -6.15 6.79
CA ARG A 127 -5.78 -6.52 5.38
C ARG A 127 -6.85 -7.54 5.01
N LEU A 128 -7.45 -7.38 3.84
CA LEU A 128 -8.36 -8.36 3.21
C LEU A 128 -7.61 -9.22 2.19
#